data_AF-A0A2T7KKG8-F1
#
_entry.id   AF-A0A2T7KKG8-F1
#
_cell.length_a   1.000
_cell.length_b   1.000
_cell.length_c   1.000
_cell.angle_alpha   90.00
_cell.angle_beta   90.00
_cell.angle_gamma   90.00
#
_symmetry.space_group_name_H-M   'P 1'
#
loop_
_entity.id
_entity.type
_entity.pdbx_description
1 polymer ?
#
loop_
_entity_poly.entity_id
_entity_poly.type
_entity_poly.pdbx_seq_one_letter_code
_entity_poly.pdbx_strand_id
1 'polypeptide(L)'
;MPTDPSQLDCDSLQRAQAIAATMPFADVEPVELGPSCTTSYSWVMADETWEALRGTPPSEVRRRVAAVSETLGPRFVKEARGAWRYEFNQGIGQWAVWYFTPDRQVLLLTYEGLADTTPSSDDYPTMEMFYRDVPDDLVALVRNDDELCTTVINKESGETLHWASSVFWCDGSTWWISEGFLDFCEEEGYDPLVNSCFQDPLFPYAFGRELTAESVARLSANEDDEWFGDVVAEVRERLQRQY
;
A
#
# COMPACT_ATOMS: atom_id res chain seq x y z
N MET A 1 -10.33 27.01 -9.85
CA MET A 1 -9.10 26.95 -10.67
C MET A 1 -8.14 26.08 -9.89
N PRO A 2 -7.62 24.98 -10.45
CA PRO A 2 -6.70 24.13 -9.69
C PRO A 2 -5.44 24.94 -9.37
N THR A 3 -5.01 24.81 -8.12
CA THR A 3 -3.96 25.61 -7.45
C THR A 3 -2.55 25.06 -7.65
N ASP A 4 -2.40 23.94 -8.36
CA ASP A 4 -1.12 23.30 -8.64
C ASP A 4 -0.88 23.20 -10.16
N PRO A 5 0.18 23.81 -10.71
CA PRO A 5 0.53 23.71 -12.12
C PRO A 5 1.01 22.32 -12.57
N SER A 6 1.19 21.37 -11.66
CA SER A 6 1.56 19.97 -11.96
C SER A 6 0.38 19.05 -12.28
N GLN A 7 -0.86 19.49 -12.05
CA GLN A 7 -2.06 18.69 -12.26
C GLN A 7 -2.92 19.24 -13.41
N LEU A 8 -3.31 18.35 -14.34
CA LEU A 8 -4.17 18.66 -15.47
C LEU A 8 -5.50 17.92 -15.35
N ASP A 9 -6.55 18.62 -14.96
CA ASP A 9 -7.93 18.11 -15.01
C ASP A 9 -8.42 18.08 -16.47
N CYS A 10 -8.47 16.88 -17.05
CA CYS A 10 -8.81 16.66 -18.45
C CYS A 10 -9.70 15.42 -18.61
N ASP A 11 -10.72 15.53 -19.46
CA ASP A 11 -11.65 14.44 -19.80
C ASP A 11 -11.04 13.34 -20.69
N SER A 12 -9.82 13.52 -21.17
CA SER A 12 -9.15 12.58 -22.08
C SER A 12 -7.64 12.80 -22.16
N LEU A 13 -6.89 11.71 -22.38
CA LEU A 13 -5.44 11.74 -22.61
C LEU A 13 -5.05 12.60 -23.82
N GLN A 14 -5.85 12.58 -24.88
CA GLN A 14 -5.61 13.41 -26.07
C GLN A 14 -5.71 14.91 -25.77
N ARG A 15 -6.61 15.31 -24.88
CA ARG A 15 -6.75 16.69 -24.42
C ARG A 15 -5.60 17.08 -23.50
N ALA A 16 -5.20 16.21 -22.59
CA ALA A 16 -4.02 16.41 -21.73
C ALA A 16 -2.75 16.56 -22.57
N GLN A 17 -2.55 15.72 -23.58
CA GLN A 17 -1.44 15.81 -24.55
C GLN A 17 -1.45 17.12 -25.33
N ALA A 18 -2.63 17.56 -25.80
CA ALA A 18 -2.76 18.82 -26.51
C ALA A 18 -2.44 20.04 -25.61
N ILE A 19 -2.80 19.99 -24.33
CA ILE A 19 -2.48 21.05 -23.37
C ILE A 19 -0.99 21.04 -23.04
N ALA A 20 -0.41 19.87 -22.75
CA ALA A 20 1.01 19.70 -22.49
C ALA A 20 1.88 20.19 -23.66
N ALA A 21 1.46 19.93 -24.90
CA ALA A 21 2.13 20.41 -26.11
C ALA A 21 2.10 21.94 -26.29
N THR A 22 1.24 22.66 -25.55
CA THR A 22 1.19 24.14 -25.55
C THR A 22 1.93 24.77 -24.38
N MET A 23 2.50 23.97 -23.48
CA MET A 23 3.24 24.47 -22.32
C MET A 23 4.62 25.01 -22.74
N PRO A 24 5.11 26.09 -22.10
CA PRO A 24 6.33 26.78 -22.51
C PRO A 24 7.62 25.94 -22.37
N PHE A 25 7.55 24.76 -21.77
CA PHE A 25 8.66 23.82 -21.56
C PHE A 25 8.57 22.55 -22.43
N ALA A 26 7.54 22.40 -23.27
CA ALA A 26 7.36 21.21 -24.12
C ALA A 26 8.51 20.98 -25.13
N ASP A 27 9.26 22.03 -25.45
CA ASP A 27 10.41 21.98 -26.38
C ASP A 27 11.74 21.65 -25.67
N VAL A 28 11.76 21.59 -24.33
CA VAL A 28 12.99 21.46 -23.53
C VAL A 28 13.18 20.03 -23.04
N GLU A 29 12.11 19.35 -22.60
CA GLU A 29 12.11 17.95 -22.19
C GLU A 29 10.78 17.27 -22.57
N PRO A 30 10.78 15.94 -22.83
CA PRO A 30 9.55 15.21 -23.05
C PRO A 30 8.66 15.30 -21.80
N VAL A 31 7.46 15.87 -21.94
CA VAL A 31 6.47 15.86 -20.87
C VAL A 31 5.84 14.47 -20.81
N GLU A 32 6.25 13.68 -19.81
CA GLU A 32 5.59 12.40 -19.51
C GLU A 32 4.28 12.67 -18.77
N LEU A 33 3.17 12.35 -19.43
CA LEU A 33 1.85 12.40 -18.84
C LEU A 33 1.51 11.03 -18.27
N GLY A 34 1.66 10.87 -16.96
CA GLY A 34 1.08 9.75 -16.23
C GLY A 34 -0.37 10.06 -15.87
N PRO A 35 -1.31 9.09 -15.96
CA PRO A 35 -2.59 9.26 -15.30
C PRO A 35 -2.32 9.44 -13.80
N SER A 36 -2.80 10.52 -13.19
CA SER A 36 -3.10 10.44 -11.75
C SER A 36 -4.18 9.36 -11.60
N CYS A 37 -4.10 8.54 -10.57
CA CYS A 37 -4.97 7.39 -10.35
C CYS A 37 -6.46 7.79 -10.39
N THR A 38 -7.07 7.80 -11.57
CA THR A 38 -8.52 7.90 -11.83
C THR A 38 -8.68 7.82 -13.34
N THR A 39 -9.44 6.88 -13.90
CA THR A 39 -10.87 7.11 -14.11
C THR A 39 -11.50 5.75 -14.50
N SER A 40 -12.48 5.30 -13.72
CA SER A 40 -13.32 4.09 -13.89
C SER A 40 -12.71 2.70 -13.67
N TYR A 41 -11.55 2.34 -14.24
CA TYR A 41 -11.02 0.96 -14.14
C TYR A 41 -10.38 0.66 -12.78
N SER A 42 -9.70 1.64 -12.18
CA SER A 42 -9.08 1.52 -10.85
C SER A 42 -10.12 1.37 -9.72
N TRP A 43 -11.26 2.06 -9.84
CA TRP A 43 -12.36 2.04 -8.85
C TRP A 43 -12.94 0.63 -8.66
N VAL A 44 -13.34 -0.02 -9.76
CA VAL A 44 -13.92 -1.38 -9.72
C VAL A 44 -12.92 -2.38 -9.13
N MET A 45 -11.64 -2.22 -9.45
CA MET A 45 -10.58 -3.14 -9.02
C MET A 45 -10.22 -2.97 -7.53
N ALA A 46 -10.28 -1.75 -6.99
CA ALA A 46 -10.07 -1.49 -5.57
C ALA A 46 -11.21 -2.07 -4.72
N ASP A 47 -12.47 -1.86 -5.12
CA ASP A 47 -13.65 -2.46 -4.48
C ASP A 47 -13.60 -3.99 -4.55
N GLU A 48 -13.29 -4.58 -5.71
CA GLU A 48 -13.14 -6.03 -5.86
C GLU A 48 -12.04 -6.59 -4.95
N THR A 49 -10.91 -5.88 -4.82
CA THR A 49 -9.81 -6.28 -3.94
C THR A 49 -10.23 -6.20 -2.48
N TRP A 50 -10.95 -5.15 -2.10
CA TRP A 50 -11.46 -4.97 -0.74
C TRP A 50 -12.47 -6.06 -0.39
N GLU A 51 -13.48 -6.28 -1.21
CA GLU A 51 -14.48 -7.34 -1.01
C GLU A 51 -13.82 -8.72 -0.94
N ALA A 52 -12.83 -8.98 -1.79
CA ALA A 52 -12.10 -10.22 -1.75
C ALA A 52 -11.25 -10.39 -0.49
N LEU A 53 -10.59 -9.33 -0.01
CA LEU A 53 -9.88 -9.35 1.27
C LEU A 53 -10.85 -9.66 2.42
N ARG A 54 -11.99 -8.97 2.47
CA ARG A 54 -13.04 -9.20 3.49
C ARG A 54 -13.59 -10.62 3.45
N GLY A 55 -13.75 -11.19 2.26
CA GLY A 55 -14.20 -12.56 2.05
C GLY A 55 -13.14 -13.63 2.32
N THR A 56 -11.87 -13.24 2.52
CA THR A 56 -10.75 -14.17 2.72
C THR A 56 -10.52 -14.41 4.22
N PRO A 57 -10.56 -15.67 4.70
CA PRO A 57 -10.26 -15.96 6.11
C PRO A 57 -8.88 -15.45 6.54
N PRO A 58 -8.69 -14.90 7.76
CA PRO A 58 -7.40 -14.35 8.19
C PRO A 58 -6.22 -15.33 8.12
N SER A 59 -6.47 -16.64 8.32
CA SER A 59 -5.45 -17.67 8.13
C SER A 59 -4.97 -17.79 6.68
N GLU A 60 -5.88 -17.62 5.72
CA GLU A 60 -5.58 -17.63 4.29
C GLU A 60 -4.88 -16.32 3.87
N VAL A 61 -5.30 -15.17 4.42
CA VAL A 61 -4.57 -13.90 4.27
C VAL A 61 -3.11 -14.08 4.71
N ARG A 62 -2.89 -14.61 5.92
CA ARG A 62 -1.55 -14.86 6.45
C ARG A 62 -0.75 -15.81 5.56
N ARG A 63 -1.36 -16.89 5.06
CA ARG A 63 -0.71 -17.84 4.13
C ARG A 63 -0.23 -17.13 2.87
N ARG A 64 -1.08 -16.28 2.27
CA ARG A 64 -0.75 -15.52 1.05
C ARG A 64 0.36 -14.52 1.30
N VAL A 65 0.29 -13.77 2.40
CA VAL A 65 1.34 -12.82 2.79
C VAL A 65 2.67 -13.53 3.00
N ALA A 66 2.68 -14.64 3.74
CA ALA A 66 3.89 -15.44 3.93
C ALA A 66 4.46 -15.98 2.61
N ALA A 67 3.61 -16.49 1.70
CA ALA A 67 4.05 -16.99 0.40
C ALA A 67 4.66 -15.89 -0.47
N VAL A 68 4.04 -14.70 -0.54
CA VAL A 68 4.57 -13.55 -1.26
C VAL A 68 5.90 -13.11 -0.65
N SER A 69 5.98 -12.99 0.69
CA SER A 69 7.22 -12.65 1.37
C SER A 69 8.33 -13.68 1.11
N GLU A 70 8.07 -14.98 1.21
CA GLU A 70 9.07 -16.03 0.93
C GLU A 70 9.59 -16.00 -0.51
N THR A 71 8.75 -15.57 -1.45
CA THR A 71 9.02 -15.65 -2.88
C THR A 71 9.67 -14.37 -3.40
N LEU A 72 9.08 -13.21 -3.14
CA LEU A 72 9.58 -11.91 -3.60
C LEU A 72 10.64 -11.31 -2.66
N GLY A 73 10.89 -12.00 -1.54
CA GLY A 73 11.72 -11.51 -0.45
C GLY A 73 10.95 -10.53 0.42
N PRO A 74 10.90 -10.73 1.75
CA PRO A 74 10.58 -9.61 2.62
C PRO A 74 11.80 -8.68 2.66
N ARG A 75 11.59 -7.37 2.80
CA ARG A 75 12.67 -6.56 3.40
C ARG A 75 12.81 -6.92 4.90
N PHE A 76 11.71 -7.24 5.58
CA PHE A 76 11.71 -7.62 7.01
C PHE A 76 10.57 -8.61 7.37
N VAL A 77 10.92 -9.74 8.02
CA VAL A 77 9.99 -10.56 8.82
C VAL A 77 10.51 -10.58 10.25
N LYS A 78 9.69 -10.14 11.20
CA LYS A 78 10.09 -10.09 12.61
C LYS A 78 8.91 -10.32 13.53
N GLU A 79 9.20 -10.87 14.71
CA GLU A 79 8.31 -10.76 15.84
C GLU A 79 8.39 -9.34 16.43
N ALA A 80 7.29 -8.58 16.34
CA ALA A 80 7.12 -7.26 16.93
C ALA A 80 6.11 -7.38 18.07
N ARG A 81 6.58 -7.27 19.32
CA ARG A 81 5.73 -7.36 20.54
C ARG A 81 4.78 -8.58 20.53
N GLY A 82 5.25 -9.74 20.04
CA GLY A 82 4.48 -10.98 19.96
C GLY A 82 3.64 -11.16 18.69
N ALA A 83 3.61 -10.16 17.80
CA ALA A 83 2.97 -10.25 16.48
C ALA A 83 3.99 -10.55 15.37
N TRP A 84 3.55 -11.22 14.31
CA TRP A 84 4.35 -11.43 13.10
C TRP A 84 4.21 -10.25 12.16
N ARG A 85 5.30 -9.52 11.94
CA ARG A 85 5.38 -8.43 10.97
C ARG A 85 5.89 -8.95 9.62
N TYR A 86 5.22 -8.58 8.54
CA TYR A 86 5.67 -8.80 7.16
C TYR A 86 5.66 -7.46 6.43
N GLU A 87 6.77 -7.12 5.78
CA GLU A 87 6.88 -5.92 4.97
C GLU A 87 7.21 -6.27 3.52
N PHE A 88 6.39 -5.76 2.62
CA PHE A 88 6.60 -5.85 1.18
C PHE A 88 6.75 -4.45 0.59
N ASN A 89 7.76 -4.27 -0.26
CA ASN A 89 8.11 -3.00 -0.87
C ASN A 89 8.45 -3.27 -2.34
N GLN A 90 7.70 -2.66 -3.25
CA GLN A 90 7.88 -2.84 -4.70
C GLN A 90 9.08 -2.07 -5.28
N GLY A 91 9.84 -1.34 -4.46
CA GLY A 91 10.96 -0.51 -4.90
C GLY A 91 10.58 0.86 -5.44
N ILE A 92 9.31 1.06 -5.80
CA ILE A 92 8.76 2.30 -6.38
C ILE A 92 7.98 3.17 -5.39
N GLY A 93 8.21 3.01 -4.08
CA GLY A 93 7.50 3.79 -3.06
C GLY A 93 6.13 3.23 -2.63
N GLN A 94 5.81 1.99 -3.02
CA GLN A 94 4.57 1.28 -2.67
C GLN A 94 4.80 0.16 -1.67
N TRP A 95 4.30 0.30 -0.45
CA TRP A 95 4.56 -0.64 0.64
C TRP A 95 3.26 -1.19 1.24
N ALA A 96 3.30 -2.47 1.61
CA ALA A 96 2.30 -3.10 2.46
C ALA A 96 3.01 -3.65 3.70
N VAL A 97 2.56 -3.20 4.88
CA VAL A 97 3.04 -3.69 6.17
C VAL A 97 1.91 -4.41 6.86
N TRP A 98 2.15 -5.68 7.16
CA TRP A 98 1.19 -6.55 7.83
C TRP A 98 1.69 -6.90 9.21
N TYR A 99 0.80 -6.88 10.19
CA TYR A 99 1.02 -7.46 11.52
C TYR A 99 -0.04 -8.52 11.78
N PHE A 100 0.36 -9.72 12.17
CA PHE A 100 -0.52 -10.81 12.56
C PHE A 100 -0.28 -11.17 14.02
N THR A 101 -1.26 -10.92 14.87
CA THR A 101 -1.17 -11.25 16.28
C THR A 101 -1.51 -12.73 16.54
N PRO A 102 -1.10 -13.31 17.69
CA PRO A 102 -1.44 -14.68 18.06
C PRO A 102 -2.95 -14.93 18.22
N ASP A 103 -3.69 -13.90 18.63
CA ASP A 103 -5.16 -13.91 18.79
C ASP A 103 -5.91 -13.67 17.47
N ARG A 104 -5.21 -13.72 16.33
CA ARG A 104 -5.73 -13.65 14.95
C ARG A 104 -6.16 -12.26 14.49
N GLN A 105 -5.91 -11.22 15.27
CA GLN A 105 -6.05 -9.86 14.80
C GLN A 105 -5.00 -9.56 13.74
N VAL A 106 -5.36 -8.65 12.82
CA VAL A 106 -4.47 -8.23 11.74
C VAL A 106 -4.46 -6.71 11.68
N LEU A 107 -3.29 -6.12 11.53
CA LEU A 107 -3.14 -4.71 11.15
C LEU A 107 -2.49 -4.68 9.78
N LEU A 108 -3.08 -3.92 8.85
CA LEU A 108 -2.55 -3.66 7.52
C LEU A 108 -2.36 -2.15 7.38
N LEU A 109 -1.12 -1.76 7.10
CA LEU A 109 -0.76 -0.42 6.68
C LEU A 109 -0.39 -0.46 5.22
N THR A 110 -0.95 0.44 4.42
CA THR A 110 -0.44 0.67 3.06
C THR A 110 0.25 2.01 3.00
N TYR A 111 1.24 2.09 2.12
CA TYR A 111 1.94 3.32 1.80
C TYR A 111 2.08 3.43 0.29
N GLU A 112 1.77 4.62 -0.22
CA GLU A 112 2.03 5.04 -1.59
C GLU A 112 2.41 6.53 -1.56
N GLY A 113 3.64 6.84 -1.95
CA GLY A 113 4.17 8.20 -1.90
C GLY A 113 3.43 9.21 -2.77
N LEU A 114 2.67 8.74 -3.76
CA LEU A 114 1.86 9.57 -4.66
C LEU A 114 0.36 9.53 -4.34
N ALA A 115 -0.07 8.83 -3.29
CA ALA A 115 -1.47 8.77 -2.91
C ALA A 115 -1.92 10.11 -2.32
N ASP A 116 -3.12 10.55 -2.68
CA ASP A 116 -3.70 11.81 -2.19
C ASP A 116 -3.93 11.76 -0.67
N THR A 117 -4.06 10.55 -0.11
CA THR A 117 -4.28 10.35 1.32
C THR A 117 -3.00 10.36 2.14
N THR A 118 -1.83 10.46 1.53
CA THR A 118 -0.54 10.35 2.22
C THR A 118 -0.25 11.61 3.04
N PRO A 119 -0.24 11.52 4.39
CA PRO A 119 0.03 12.69 5.23
C PRO A 119 1.48 13.13 5.10
N SER A 120 1.77 14.39 5.41
CA SER A 120 3.16 14.85 5.52
C SER A 120 3.92 14.01 6.55
N SER A 121 5.20 13.74 6.30
CA SER A 121 6.05 12.95 7.21
C SER A 121 6.31 13.62 8.58
N ASP A 122 5.86 14.87 8.77
CA ASP A 122 5.92 15.57 10.05
C ASP A 122 4.54 15.88 10.66
N ASP A 123 3.46 15.34 10.07
CA ASP A 123 2.08 15.49 10.54
C ASP A 123 1.66 14.35 11.46
N TYR A 124 2.19 14.40 12.69
CA TYR A 124 1.82 13.45 13.74
C TYR A 124 0.32 13.47 14.09
N PRO A 125 -0.37 14.63 14.23
CA PRO A 125 -1.81 14.65 14.53
C PRO A 125 -2.67 13.91 13.50
N THR A 126 -2.41 14.10 12.21
CA THR A 126 -3.15 13.37 11.16
C THR A 126 -2.86 11.87 11.23
N MET A 127 -1.61 11.47 11.42
CA MET A 127 -1.29 10.06 11.58
C MET A 127 -1.92 9.46 12.85
N GLU A 128 -1.91 10.16 13.98
CA GLU A 128 -2.57 9.68 15.20
C GLU A 128 -4.07 9.51 15.00
N MET A 129 -4.70 10.43 14.25
CA MET A 129 -6.10 10.29 13.87
C MET A 129 -6.35 9.00 13.08
N PHE A 130 -5.49 8.61 12.14
CA PHE A 130 -5.65 7.37 11.36
C PHE A 130 -5.68 6.09 12.21
N TYR A 131 -5.29 6.13 13.48
CA TYR A 131 -5.32 4.98 14.39
C TYR A 131 -6.42 5.04 15.47
N ARG A 132 -7.28 6.07 15.46
CA ARG A 132 -8.18 6.40 16.59
C ARG A 132 -9.09 5.25 17.06
N ASP A 133 -9.61 4.45 16.14
CA ASP A 133 -10.55 3.34 16.39
C ASP A 133 -9.90 1.95 16.25
N VAL A 134 -8.60 1.92 15.94
CA VAL A 134 -7.84 0.67 15.88
C VAL A 134 -7.62 0.17 17.32
N PRO A 135 -7.83 -1.12 17.61
CA PRO A 135 -7.59 -1.67 18.94
C PRO A 135 -6.22 -1.32 19.51
N ASP A 136 -6.16 -0.91 20.78
CA ASP A 136 -4.94 -0.44 21.46
C ASP A 136 -3.76 -1.42 21.33
N ASP A 137 -4.03 -2.73 21.39
CA ASP A 137 -3.02 -3.78 21.24
C ASP A 137 -2.37 -3.78 19.85
N LEU A 138 -3.13 -3.42 18.80
CA LEU A 138 -2.61 -3.26 17.44
C LEU A 138 -1.88 -1.92 17.28
N VAL A 139 -2.40 -0.83 17.85
CA VAL A 139 -1.73 0.49 17.86
C VAL A 139 -0.39 0.40 18.58
N ALA A 140 -0.29 -0.41 19.63
CA ALA A 140 0.96 -0.67 20.32
C ALA A 140 2.01 -1.33 19.42
N LEU A 141 1.65 -2.00 18.32
CA LEU A 141 2.64 -2.59 17.39
C LEU A 141 3.35 -1.54 16.54
N VAL A 142 2.74 -0.36 16.38
CA VAL A 142 3.21 0.70 15.48
C VAL A 142 3.64 1.97 16.22
N ARG A 143 3.36 2.05 17.53
CA ARG A 143 3.75 3.17 18.39
C ARG A 143 5.06 2.91 19.11
N ASN A 144 5.98 3.88 19.04
CA ASN A 144 7.30 3.82 19.69
C ASN A 144 8.07 2.55 19.33
N ASP A 145 8.03 2.17 18.04
CA ASP A 145 8.89 1.12 17.48
C ASP A 145 10.11 1.80 16.84
N ASP A 146 11.26 1.57 17.45
CA ASP A 146 12.56 2.17 17.14
C ASP A 146 13.23 1.57 15.91
N GLU A 147 12.67 0.49 15.36
CA GLU A 147 13.18 -0.19 14.18
C GLU A 147 12.41 0.16 12.90
N LEU A 148 11.49 1.12 12.96
CA LEU A 148 10.72 1.56 11.80
C LEU A 148 11.50 2.57 10.95
N CYS A 149 11.67 2.26 9.66
CA CYS A 149 12.26 3.17 8.69
C CYS A 149 11.35 4.35 8.32
N THR A 150 10.05 4.28 8.61
CA THR A 150 9.02 5.27 8.27
C THR A 150 8.17 5.60 9.49
N THR A 151 8.58 6.59 10.26
CA THR A 151 7.83 7.09 11.42
C THR A 151 7.60 8.58 11.35
N VAL A 152 6.44 8.99 11.84
CA VAL A 152 6.19 10.38 12.24
C VAL A 152 6.52 10.53 13.71
N ILE A 153 7.03 11.71 14.10
CA ILE A 153 7.46 12.00 15.47
C ILE A 153 6.61 13.14 16.03
N ASN A 154 6.02 12.92 17.19
CA ASN A 154 5.40 13.98 17.98
C ASN A 154 6.50 14.87 18.54
N LYS A 155 6.56 16.13 18.07
CA LYS A 155 7.61 17.08 18.43
C LYS A 155 7.59 17.47 19.92
N GLU A 156 6.46 17.31 20.60
CA GLU A 156 6.29 17.66 22.02
C GLU A 156 6.63 16.50 22.95
N SER A 157 6.11 15.30 22.67
CA SER A 157 6.28 14.12 23.54
C SER A 157 7.45 13.23 23.15
N GLY A 158 7.93 13.33 21.92
CA GLY A 158 8.92 12.42 21.33
C GLY A 158 8.36 11.05 20.94
N GLU A 159 7.04 10.85 21.06
CA GLU A 159 6.40 9.60 20.64
C GLU A 159 6.46 9.43 19.13
N THR A 160 6.59 8.18 18.67
CA THR A 160 6.61 7.84 17.25
C THR A 160 5.41 6.98 16.87
N LEU A 161 4.96 7.13 15.63
CA LEU A 161 3.95 6.27 15.00
C LEU A 161 4.41 5.87 13.61
N HIS A 162 4.09 4.63 13.21
CA HIS A 162 4.31 4.19 11.83
C HIS A 162 3.48 5.05 10.88
N TRP A 163 4.18 5.70 9.95
CA TRP A 163 3.57 6.46 8.88
C TRP A 163 2.90 5.53 7.85
N ALA A 164 1.69 5.89 7.41
CA ALA A 164 0.89 5.12 6.46
C ALA A 164 -0.04 6.02 5.65
N SER A 165 -0.31 5.65 4.40
CA SER A 165 -1.29 6.32 3.54
C SER A 165 -2.73 5.87 3.86
N SER A 166 -2.89 4.66 4.39
CA SER A 166 -4.17 4.18 4.91
C SER A 166 -3.99 3.05 5.92
N VAL A 167 -5.00 2.86 6.78
CA VAL A 167 -4.98 1.94 7.92
C VAL A 167 -6.21 1.04 7.90
N PHE A 168 -5.98 -0.27 7.85
CA PHE A 168 -7.01 -1.31 7.90
C PHE A 168 -6.69 -2.29 9.02
N TRP A 169 -7.72 -2.89 9.60
CA TRP A 169 -7.52 -3.89 10.64
C TRP A 169 -8.58 -4.98 10.60
N CYS A 170 -8.26 -6.14 11.17
CA CYS A 170 -9.16 -7.27 11.31
C CYS A 170 -9.23 -7.69 12.77
N ASP A 171 -10.45 -7.87 13.30
CA ASP A 171 -10.69 -8.34 14.67
C ASP A 171 -10.51 -9.86 14.85
N GLY A 172 -10.00 -10.54 13.81
CA GLY A 172 -9.92 -12.00 13.71
C GLY A 172 -11.08 -12.65 12.96
N SER A 173 -12.11 -11.86 12.59
CA SER A 173 -13.25 -12.31 11.80
C SER A 173 -13.71 -11.29 10.74
N THR A 174 -13.71 -10.01 11.09
CA THR A 174 -14.25 -8.91 10.29
C THR A 174 -13.15 -7.92 10.00
N TRP A 175 -13.11 -7.43 8.76
CA TRP A 175 -12.19 -6.39 8.31
C TRP A 175 -12.84 -5.02 8.40
N TRP A 176 -12.04 -4.06 8.83
CA TRP A 176 -12.42 -2.68 9.10
C TRP A 176 -11.43 -1.75 8.41
N ILE A 177 -11.96 -0.66 7.87
CA ILE A 177 -11.16 0.52 7.53
C ILE A 177 -11.19 1.38 8.80
N SER A 178 -10.05 1.94 9.21
CA SER A 178 -10.00 2.85 10.35
C SER A 178 -11.00 4.00 10.18
N GLU A 179 -11.92 4.18 11.14
CA GLU A 179 -12.84 5.32 11.20
C GLU A 179 -12.08 6.65 11.16
N GLY A 180 -10.94 6.76 11.85
CA GLY A 180 -10.16 7.99 11.80
C GLY A 180 -9.56 8.28 10.41
N PHE A 181 -9.24 7.24 9.63
CA PHE A 181 -8.86 7.39 8.22
C PHE A 181 -10.08 7.71 7.32
N LEU A 182 -11.25 7.13 7.61
CA LEU A 182 -12.49 7.45 6.91
C LEU A 182 -12.92 8.91 7.14
N ASP A 183 -12.83 9.40 8.37
CA ASP A 183 -13.11 10.81 8.73
C ASP A 183 -12.25 11.77 7.89
N PHE A 184 -10.95 11.46 7.77
CA PHE A 184 -10.02 12.22 6.93
C PHE A 184 -10.43 12.21 5.46
N CYS A 185 -10.77 11.03 4.93
CA CYS A 185 -11.23 10.91 3.55
C CYS A 185 -12.53 11.68 3.30
N GLU A 186 -13.47 11.67 4.26
CA GLU A 186 -14.71 12.44 4.16
C GLU A 186 -14.44 13.95 4.16
N GLU A 187 -13.55 14.44 5.02
CA GLU A 187 -13.17 15.86 5.10
C GLU A 187 -12.53 16.35 3.80
N GLU A 188 -11.64 15.55 3.22
CA GLU A 188 -10.91 15.89 2.00
C GLU A 188 -11.68 15.54 0.70
N GLY A 189 -12.81 14.84 0.81
CA GLY A 189 -13.60 14.38 -0.35
C GLY A 189 -12.93 13.26 -1.14
N TYR A 190 -12.13 12.44 -0.47
CA TYR A 190 -11.44 11.28 -1.02
C TYR A 190 -12.25 10.00 -0.89
N ASP A 191 -12.07 9.11 -1.85
CA ASP A 191 -12.46 7.72 -1.71
C ASP A 191 -11.34 6.94 -0.99
N PRO A 192 -11.65 6.24 0.12
CA PRO A 192 -10.63 5.62 0.96
C PRO A 192 -9.88 4.47 0.30
N LEU A 193 -10.42 3.83 -0.74
CA LEU A 193 -9.78 2.72 -1.45
C LEU A 193 -9.05 3.21 -2.70
N VAL A 194 -9.57 4.22 -3.38
CA VAL A 194 -8.96 4.72 -4.63
C VAL A 194 -7.87 5.73 -4.37
N ASN A 195 -8.15 6.77 -3.56
CA ASN A 195 -7.18 7.84 -3.31
C ASN A 195 -6.00 7.38 -2.43
N SER A 196 -6.14 6.26 -1.73
CA SER A 196 -5.05 5.61 -0.98
C SER A 196 -4.22 4.62 -1.81
N CYS A 197 -4.59 4.42 -3.08
CA CYS A 197 -4.02 3.39 -3.94
C CYS A 197 -4.05 1.98 -3.31
N PHE A 198 -5.10 1.66 -2.54
CA PHE A 198 -5.23 0.42 -1.76
C PHE A 198 -4.88 -0.85 -2.55
N GLN A 199 -5.30 -0.91 -3.82
CA GLN A 199 -5.09 -2.07 -4.67
C GLN A 199 -3.61 -2.36 -4.94
N ASP A 200 -2.78 -1.34 -5.15
CA ASP A 200 -1.45 -1.51 -5.73
C ASP A 200 -0.50 -2.25 -4.78
N PRO A 201 -0.40 -1.87 -3.48
CA PRO A 201 0.37 -2.62 -2.50
C PRO A 201 -0.16 -4.05 -2.27
N LEU A 202 -1.44 -4.31 -2.59
CA LEU A 202 -2.07 -5.61 -2.35
C LEU A 202 -2.16 -6.54 -3.56
N PHE A 203 -1.90 -6.01 -4.76
CA PHE A 203 -1.89 -6.76 -6.00
C PHE A 203 -1.08 -8.08 -5.91
N PRO A 204 0.10 -8.13 -5.24
CA PRO A 204 0.88 -9.35 -5.09
C PRO A 204 0.18 -10.53 -4.41
N TYR A 205 -0.74 -10.24 -3.49
CA TYR A 205 -1.41 -11.27 -2.69
C TYR A 205 -2.59 -11.92 -3.42
N ALA A 206 -2.94 -11.40 -4.60
CA ALA A 206 -3.94 -11.95 -5.51
C ALA A 206 -5.31 -12.18 -4.84
N PHE A 207 -5.76 -11.27 -3.96
CA PHE A 207 -7.08 -11.38 -3.35
C PHE A 207 -8.16 -11.43 -4.44
N GLY A 208 -9.11 -12.35 -4.29
CA GLY A 208 -10.19 -12.58 -5.27
C GLY A 208 -9.77 -13.45 -6.45
N ARG A 209 -8.51 -13.90 -6.46
CA ARG A 209 -7.91 -14.76 -7.48
C ARG A 209 -7.15 -15.90 -6.82
N GLU A 210 -6.83 -16.91 -7.61
CA GLU A 210 -5.94 -17.98 -7.17
C GLU A 210 -4.51 -17.43 -7.07
N LEU A 211 -3.88 -17.61 -5.91
CA LEU A 211 -2.46 -17.33 -5.75
C LEU A 211 -1.67 -18.55 -6.26
N THR A 212 -1.04 -18.42 -7.42
CA THR A 212 -0.21 -19.46 -8.00
C THR A 212 1.26 -19.05 -7.98
N ALA A 213 2.15 -20.03 -8.05
CA ALA A 213 3.58 -19.74 -8.15
C ALA A 213 3.92 -18.90 -9.40
N GLU A 214 3.16 -19.10 -10.48
CA GLU A 214 3.25 -18.29 -11.69
C GLU A 214 2.77 -16.85 -11.48
N SER A 215 1.66 -16.64 -10.74
CA SER A 215 1.19 -15.29 -10.44
C SER A 215 2.20 -14.51 -9.62
N VAL A 216 2.88 -15.17 -8.67
CA VAL A 216 3.95 -14.53 -7.90
C VAL A 216 5.19 -14.28 -8.76
N ALA A 217 5.59 -15.24 -9.61
CA ALA A 217 6.73 -15.08 -10.51
C ALA A 217 6.54 -13.97 -11.57
N ARG A 218 5.30 -13.76 -12.05
CA ARG A 218 4.98 -12.66 -12.96
C ARG A 218 5.22 -11.27 -12.35
N LEU A 219 5.02 -11.12 -11.03
CA LEU A 219 5.27 -9.86 -10.33
C LEU A 219 6.75 -9.51 -10.31
N SER A 220 7.60 -10.51 -10.11
CA SER A 220 9.05 -10.34 -10.14
C SER A 220 9.60 -10.13 -11.57
N ALA A 221 8.83 -10.46 -12.61
CA ALA A 221 9.27 -10.47 -14.02
C ALA A 221 8.99 -9.17 -14.78
N ASN A 222 8.72 -8.04 -14.11
CA ASN A 222 8.87 -6.73 -14.74
C ASN A 222 10.37 -6.48 -14.96
N GLU A 223 10.86 -6.92 -16.13
CA GLU A 223 12.27 -6.97 -16.54
C GLU A 223 12.95 -5.59 -16.69
N ASP A 224 12.19 -4.50 -16.61
CA ASP A 224 12.74 -3.13 -16.68
C ASP A 224 13.31 -2.63 -15.34
N ASP A 225 13.02 -3.33 -14.24
CA ASP A 225 13.67 -3.10 -12.94
C ASP A 225 14.82 -4.11 -12.74
N GLU A 226 16.05 -3.67 -13.01
CA GLU A 226 17.32 -4.40 -12.75
C GLU A 226 17.43 -4.99 -11.32
N TRP A 227 16.53 -4.63 -10.41
CA TRP A 227 16.46 -5.08 -9.02
C TRP A 227 15.85 -6.47 -8.80
N PHE A 228 15.04 -7.01 -9.72
CA PHE A 228 14.31 -8.28 -9.48
C PHE A 228 14.84 -9.50 -10.25
N GLY A 229 15.79 -9.32 -11.19
CA GLY A 229 16.25 -10.39 -12.08
C GLY A 229 16.75 -11.66 -11.38
N ASP A 230 17.49 -11.50 -10.27
CA ASP A 230 18.03 -12.63 -9.51
C ASP A 230 16.96 -13.34 -8.68
N VAL A 231 15.97 -12.61 -8.17
CA VAL A 231 14.86 -13.16 -7.38
C VAL A 231 13.94 -14.02 -8.26
N VAL A 232 13.63 -13.57 -9.49
CA VAL A 232 12.84 -14.34 -10.46
C VAL A 232 13.49 -15.68 -10.76
N ALA A 233 14.81 -15.67 -11.01
CA ALA A 233 15.56 -16.86 -11.36
C ALA A 233 15.59 -17.86 -10.20
N GLU A 234 15.80 -17.38 -8.97
CA GLU A 234 15.83 -18.21 -7.77
C GLU A 234 14.45 -18.82 -7.45
N VAL A 235 13.38 -18.03 -7.56
CA VAL A 235 11.99 -18.50 -7.37
C VAL A 235 11.64 -19.58 -8.36
N ARG A 236 11.94 -19.36 -9.65
CA ARG A 236 11.70 -20.33 -10.72
C ARG A 236 12.45 -21.64 -10.45
N GLU A 237 13.69 -21.56 -9.96
CA GLU A 237 14.49 -22.73 -9.63
C GLU A 237 13.98 -23.48 -8.39
N ARG A 238 13.55 -22.77 -7.34
CA ARG A 238 12.96 -23.37 -6.13
C ARG A 238 11.67 -24.11 -6.43
N LEU A 239 10.82 -23.54 -7.27
CA LEU A 239 9.56 -24.16 -7.70
C LEU A 239 9.78 -25.40 -8.55
N GLN A 240 10.80 -25.41 -9.40
CA GLN A 240 11.20 -26.58 -10.19
C GLN A 240 11.78 -27.72 -9.34
N ARG A 241 12.22 -27.46 -8.10
CA ARG A 241 12.73 -28.49 -7.18
C ARG A 241 11.64 -29.11 -6.29
N GLN A 242 10.42 -28.59 -6.31
CA GLN A 242 9.29 -29.10 -5.52
C GLN A 242 8.35 -30.04 -6.30
N TYR A 243 8.64 -30.30 -7.58
CA TYR A 243 7.96 -31.28 -8.45
C TYR A 243 9.00 -32.16 -9.16
#